data_AF-A0A1S2KEU0-F1
#
_entry.id   AF-A0A1S2KEU0-F1
#
_cell.length_a   1.000
_cell.length_b   1.000
_cell.length_c   1.000
_cell.angle_alpha   90.00
_cell.angle_beta   90.00
_cell.angle_gamma   90.00
#
_symmetry.space_group_name_H-M   'P 1'
#
loop_
_entity.id
_entity.type
_entity.pdbx_description
1 polymer ?
#
loop_
_entity_poly.entity_id
_entity_poly.type
_entity_poly.pdbx_seq_one_letter_code
_entity_poly.pdbx_strand_id
1 'polypeptide(L)' 'MTDDALLPDADPALRRMQCRLCGRPLTGRASRRTGLGPACDAKLHPGRADVRGRRHDVEQEPLPGL' A
#
# COMPACT_ATOMS: atom_id res chain seq x y z
N MET A 1 -41.54 24.00 -5.21
CA MET A 1 -40.95 23.16 -6.26
C MET A 1 -39.55 22.81 -5.78
N THR A 2 -39.46 21.79 -4.93
CA THR A 2 -38.22 21.33 -4.32
C THR A 2 -37.55 20.38 -5.30
N ASP A 3 -36.43 20.81 -5.86
CA ASP A 3 -35.54 19.95 -6.64
C ASP A 3 -34.72 19.13 -5.63
N ASP A 4 -35.25 17.95 -5.35
CA ASP A 4 -34.68 16.96 -4.43
C ASP A 4 -33.59 16.18 -5.17
N ALA A 5 -32.35 16.53 -4.84
CA ALA A 5 -31.20 15.64 -4.71
C ALA A 5 -31.28 14.26 -5.43
N LEU A 6 -31.05 14.21 -6.74
CA LEU A 6 -30.49 13.00 -7.35
C LEU A 6 -28.97 13.06 -7.29
N LEU A 7 -28.43 12.67 -6.12
CA LEU A 7 -27.04 12.21 -6.02
C LEU A 7 -26.87 11.03 -7.00
N PRO A 8 -25.85 11.05 -7.88
CA PRO A 8 -25.66 9.97 -8.83
C PRO A 8 -25.41 8.67 -8.07
N ASP A 9 -26.17 7.64 -8.40
CA ASP A 9 -25.98 6.27 -7.93
C ASP A 9 -24.49 5.91 -8.01
N ALA A 10 -23.83 5.90 -6.86
CA ALA A 10 -22.47 5.44 -6.74
C ALA A 10 -22.50 3.91 -6.85
N ASP A 11 -22.53 3.44 -8.09
CA ASP A 11 -22.48 2.03 -8.48
C ASP A 11 -21.44 1.29 -7.60
N PRO A 12 -21.86 0.38 -6.69
CA PRO A 12 -20.96 -0.23 -5.72
C PRO A 12 -19.92 -1.13 -6.38
N ALA A 13 -20.15 -1.56 -7.62
CA ALA A 13 -19.17 -2.26 -8.47
C ALA A 13 -18.05 -1.33 -9.00
N LEU A 14 -18.26 -0.02 -8.97
CA LEU A 14 -17.33 1.01 -9.47
C LEU A 14 -16.54 1.72 -8.38
N ARG A 15 -16.46 1.19 -7.15
CA ARG A 15 -15.40 1.59 -6.21
C ARG A 15 -14.06 1.06 -6.71
N ARG A 16 -13.56 1.69 -7.78
CA ARG A 16 -12.22 1.51 -8.32
C ARG A 16 -11.27 1.81 -7.18
N MET A 17 -10.62 0.77 -6.66
CA MET A 17 -9.55 0.97 -5.69
C MET A 17 -8.45 1.80 -6.35
N GLN A 18 -8.00 2.82 -5.64
CA GLN A 18 -6.95 3.73 -6.08
C GLN A 18 -5.67 3.41 -5.30
N CYS A 19 -4.53 3.60 -5.96
CA CYS A 19 -3.24 3.56 -5.29
C CYS A 19 -3.20 4.64 -4.20
N ARG A 20 -2.90 4.26 -2.96
CA ARG A 20 -2.81 5.21 -1.84
C ARG A 20 -1.65 6.20 -1.98
N LEU A 21 -0.66 5.89 -2.82
CA LEU A 21 0.50 6.76 -3.03
C LEU A 21 0.31 7.74 -4.21
N CYS A 22 -0.32 7.30 -5.30
CA CYS A 22 -0.37 8.10 -6.55
C CYS A 22 -1.77 8.30 -7.13
N GLY A 23 -2.81 7.78 -6.50
CA GLY A 23 -4.21 7.92 -6.92
C GLY A 23 -4.61 7.10 -8.17
N ARG A 24 -3.66 6.51 -8.91
CA ARG A 24 -3.99 5.75 -10.12
C ARG A 24 -4.88 4.52 -9.84
N PRO A 25 -5.80 4.16 -10.74
CA PRO A 25 -6.66 2.98 -10.57
C PRO A 25 -5.85 1.69 -10.46
N LEU A 26 -6.26 0.81 -9.54
CA LEU A 26 -5.65 -0.51 -9.33
C LEU A 26 -6.37 -1.56 -10.18
N THR A 27 -5.67 -2.05 -11.21
CA THR A 27 -6.19 -3.07 -12.14
C THR A 27 -5.89 -4.50 -11.65
N GLY A 28 -4.72 -4.74 -11.05
CA GLY A 28 -4.29 -6.06 -10.59
C GLY A 28 -4.78 -6.45 -9.19
N ARG A 29 -5.10 -7.74 -8.98
CA ARG A 29 -5.57 -8.28 -7.70
C ARG A 29 -4.55 -8.09 -6.56
N ALA A 30 -3.26 -8.31 -6.84
CA ALA A 30 -2.19 -8.09 -5.86
C ALA A 30 -2.13 -6.63 -5.40
N SER A 31 -2.18 -5.70 -6.36
CA SER A 31 -2.21 -4.27 -6.08
C SER A 31 -3.44 -3.85 -5.28
N ARG A 32 -4.63 -4.36 -5.63
CA ARG A 32 -5.86 -4.11 -4.85
C ARG A 32 -5.74 -4.56 -3.39
N ARG A 33 -5.08 -5.71 -3.15
CA ARG A 33 -4.86 -6.24 -1.80
C ARG A 33 -3.92 -5.37 -0.97
N THR A 34 -2.86 -4.83 -1.56
CA THR A 34 -1.90 -3.97 -0.86
C THR A 34 -2.32 -2.50 -0.84
N GLY A 35 -3.24 -2.09 -1.72
CA GLY A 35 -3.62 -0.69 -1.91
C GLY A 35 -2.56 0.14 -2.66
N LEU A 36 -1.59 -0.52 -3.31
CA LEU A 36 -0.47 0.13 -3.99
C LEU A 36 -0.34 -0.38 -5.42
N GLY A 37 -0.16 0.54 -6.37
CA GLY A 37 0.19 0.19 -7.75
C GLY A 37 1.60 -0.42 -7.82
N PRO A 38 1.91 -1.26 -8.82
CA PRO A 38 3.17 -2.03 -8.86
C PRO A 38 4.43 -1.16 -8.77
N ALA A 39 4.43 -0.01 -9.47
CA ALA A 39 5.54 0.93 -9.41
C ALA A 39 5.66 1.68 -8.07
N CYS A 40 4.56 1.83 -7.32
CA CYS A 40 4.56 2.47 -5.99
C CYS A 40 4.93 1.47 -4.90
N ASP A 41 4.46 0.22 -5.03
CA ASP A 41 4.80 -0.88 -4.15
C ASP A 41 6.30 -1.18 -4.18
N ALA A 42 6.91 -1.27 -5.37
CA ALA A 42 8.34 -1.49 -5.52
C ALA A 42 9.22 -0.38 -4.90
N LYS A 43 8.70 0.84 -4.74
CA LYS A 43 9.42 1.93 -4.06
C LYS A 43 9.47 1.74 -2.54
N LEU A 44 8.39 1.22 -1.96
CA LEU A 44 8.26 1.03 -0.52
C LEU A 44 8.78 -0.33 -0.07
N HIS A 45 8.61 -1.33 -0.92
CA HIS A 45 9.03 -2.71 -0.72
C HIS A 45 9.98 -3.09 -1.83
N PRO A 46 11.21 -2.53 -1.84
CA PRO A 46 12.22 -3.02 -2.76
C PRO A 46 12.39 -4.52 -2.54
N GLY A 47 12.56 -5.26 -3.63
CA GLY A 47 12.83 -6.70 -3.56
C GLY A 47 13.99 -6.95 -2.59
N ARG A 48 13.97 -8.10 -1.91
CA ARG A 48 15.08 -8.48 -1.01
C ARG A 48 16.37 -8.26 -1.78
N ALA A 49 17.18 -7.33 -1.30
CA ALA A 49 18.51 -7.15 -1.84
C ALA A 49 19.22 -8.49 -1.72
N ASP A 50 20.00 -8.87 -2.74
CA ASP A 50 20.87 -10.04 -2.72
C ASP A 50 22.07 -9.78 -1.80
N VAL A 51 21.77 -9.32 -0.58
CA VAL A 51 22.72 -9.16 0.49
C VAL A 51 22.87 -10.54 1.08
N ARG A 52 23.99 -11.18 0.76
CA ARG A 52 24.46 -12.33 1.54
C ARG A 52 24.55 -11.85 2.98
N GLY A 53 23.65 -12.36 3.84
CA GLY A 53 23.61 -12.01 5.24
C GLY A 53 24.89 -12.49 5.92
N ARG A 54 25.92 -11.64 5.94
CA ARG A 54 27.01 -11.81 6.88
C ARG A 54 26.37 -11.65 8.25
N ARG A 55 26.38 -12.70 9.06
CA ARG A 55 25.98 -12.57 10.47
C ARG A 55 26.88 -11.51 11.08
N HIS A 56 26.28 -10.41 11.50
CA HIS A 56 26.96 -9.38 12.26
C HIS A 56 26.49 -9.58 13.69
N ASP A 57 27.32 -10.26 14.47
CA ASP A 57 27.10 -10.32 15.92
C ASP A 57 27.43 -8.92 16.45
N VAL A 58 26.38 -8.16 16.72
CA VAL A 58 26.45 -6.84 17.35
C VAL A 58 26.22 -7.04 18.83
N GLU A 59 27.15 -6.57 19.66
CA GLU A 59 26.89 -6.44 21.08
C GLU A 59 25.82 -5.36 21.28
N GLN A 60 24.59 -5.80 21.56
CA GLN A 60 23.50 -4.91 21.88
C GLN A 60 23.62 -4.53 23.35
N GLU A 61 23.72 -3.24 23.62
CA GLU A 61 23.63 -2.74 24.98
C GLU A 61 22.23 -3.09 25.54
N PRO A 62 22.14 -3.73 26.72
CA PRO A 62 20.87 -4.05 27.32
C PRO A 62 20.04 -2.79 27.56
N LEU A 63 18.73 -2.93 27.41
CA LEU A 63 17.80 -1.86 27.73
C LEU A 63 17.90 -1.57 29.25
N PRO A 64 17.99 -0.29 29.67
CA PRO A 64 18.07 0.03 31.08
C PRO A 64 16.84 -0.46 31.85
N GLY A 65 17.06 -1.22 32.92
CA GLY A 65 16.01 -1.80 33.76
C GLY A 65 15.53 -3.21 33.35
N LEU A 66 16.19 -3.85 32.38
CA LEU A 66 16.03 -5.26 32.00
C LEU A 66 17.21 -6.12 32.45
#